data_AF-A0A1A8JV48-F1
#
_entry.id   AF-A0A1A8JV48-F1
#
_cell.length_a   1.000
_cell.length_b   1.000
_cell.length_c   1.000
_cell.angle_alpha   90.00
_cell.angle_beta   90.00
_cell.angle_gamma   90.00
#
_symmetry.space_group_name_H-M   'P 1'
#
loop_
_entity.id
_entity.type
_entity.pdbx_description
1 polymer ?
#
loop_
_entity_poly.entity_id
_entity_poly.type
_entity_poly.pdbx_seq_one_letter_code
_entity_poly.pdbx_strand_id
1 'polypeptide(L)' 'MEYVAALSLVMRGKMEHKLRWYFKLYDVDGNGCIDRHELLNIIK' A
#
# COMPACT_ATOMS: atom_id res chain seq x y z
N MET A 1 27.36 -10.59 1.60
CA MET A 1 26.44 -9.48 1.93
C MET A 1 25.37 -9.24 0.84
N GLU A 2 25.61 -9.63 -0.41
CA GLU A 2 24.68 -9.36 -1.53
C GLU A 2 23.33 -10.09 -1.44
N TYR A 3 23.30 -11.31 -0.87
CA TYR A 3 22.06 -12.06 -0.68
C TYR A 3 21.08 -11.39 0.29
N VAL A 4 21.59 -10.74 1.35
CA VAL A 4 20.75 -10.02 2.33
C VAL A 4 20.13 -8.77 1.69
N ALA A 5 20.87 -8.09 0.82
CA ALA A 5 20.38 -6.96 0.05
C ALA A 5 19.32 -7.39 -0.98
N ALA A 6 19.52 -8.51 -1.68
CA ALA A 6 18.53 -9.05 -2.60
C ALA A 6 17.26 -9.50 -1.87
N LEU A 7 17.40 -10.15 -0.71
CA LEU A 7 16.26 -10.54 0.13
C LEU A 7 15.50 -9.33 0.65
N SER A 8 16.21 -8.30 1.13
CA SER A 8 15.59 -7.07 1.60
C SER A 8 14.92 -6.30 0.46
N LEU A 9 15.47 -6.32 -0.76
CA LEU A 9 14.83 -5.74 -1.95
C LEU A 9 13.53 -6.46 -2.32
N VAL A 10 13.54 -7.80 -2.34
CA VAL A 10 12.37 -8.63 -2.65
C VAL A 10 11.30 -8.48 -1.56
N MET A 11 11.70 -8.47 -0.29
CA MET A 11 10.78 -8.25 0.83
C MET A 11 10.21 -6.84 0.82
N ARG A 12 11.03 -5.83 0.53
CA ARG A 12 10.58 -4.43 0.41
C ARG A 12 9.65 -4.24 -0.79
N GLY A 13 9.96 -4.84 -1.93
CA GLY A 13 9.06 -4.88 -3.10
C GLY A 13 7.72 -5.55 -2.80
N LYS A 14 7.72 -6.64 -2.01
CA LYS A 14 6.49 -7.30 -1.53
C LYS A 14 5.69 -6.43 -0.55
N MET A 15 6.37 -5.72 0.35
CA MET A 15 5.71 -4.81 1.30
C MET A 15 5.16 -3.57 0.61
N GLU A 16 5.91 -2.94 -0.29
CA GLU A 16 5.45 -1.80 -1.09
C GLU A 16 4.26 -2.21 -1.97
N HIS A 17 4.30 -3.39 -2.59
CA HIS A 17 3.14 -3.91 -3.32
C HIS A 17 1.93 -4.15 -2.44
N LYS A 18 2.10 -4.81 -1.28
CA LYS A 18 0.99 -5.03 -0.34
C LYS A 18 0.42 -3.70 0.14
N LEU A 19 1.28 -2.79 0.58
CA LEU A 19 0.86 -1.50 1.12
C LEU A 19 0.17 -0.68 0.04
N ARG A 20 0.65 -0.71 -1.20
CA ARG A 20 -0.05 -0.12 -2.36
C ARG A 20 -1.39 -0.80 -2.62
N TRP A 21 -1.49 -2.13 -2.47
CA TRP A 21 -2.75 -2.87 -2.62
C TRP A 21 -3.75 -2.51 -1.52
N TYR A 22 -3.30 -2.42 -0.27
CA TYR A 22 -4.11 -1.94 0.85
C TYR A 22 -4.54 -0.50 0.60
N PHE A 23 -3.61 0.40 0.27
CA PHE A 23 -3.93 1.80 -0.02
C PHE A 23 -4.95 1.93 -1.14
N LYS A 24 -4.82 1.14 -2.20
CA LYS A 24 -5.76 1.10 -3.33
C LYS A 24 -7.09 0.42 -3.01
N LEU A 25 -7.15 -0.37 -1.94
CA LEU A 25 -8.39 -0.92 -1.40
C LEU A 25 -9.13 0.14 -0.56
N TYR A 26 -8.38 1.02 0.12
CA TYR A 26 -8.92 2.13 0.91
C TYR A 26 -9.26 3.37 0.07
N ASP A 27 -8.53 3.60 -1.01
CA ASP A 27 -8.76 4.65 -2.01
C ASP A 27 -9.76 4.14 -3.06
N VAL A 28 -11.04 4.40 -2.79
CA VAL A 28 -12.21 4.04 -3.59
C VAL A 28 -12.25 4.85 -4.88
N ASP A 29 -11.80 6.11 -4.86
CA ASP A 29 -11.77 7.00 -6.02
C ASP A 29 -10.48 6.85 -6.87
N GLY A 30 -9.45 6.19 -6.32
CA GLY A 30 -8.21 5.88 -7.03
C GLY A 30 -7.34 7.12 -7.32
N ASN A 31 -7.51 8.18 -6.54
CA ASN A 31 -6.80 9.45 -6.75
C ASN A 31 -5.35 9.42 -6.22
N GLY A 32 -5.01 8.40 -5.42
CA GLY A 32 -3.71 8.22 -4.77
C GLY A 32 -3.61 8.80 -3.36
N CYS A 33 -4.67 9.43 -2.84
CA CYS A 33 -4.76 10.02 -1.51
C CYS A 33 -6.13 9.69 -0.90
N ILE A 34 -6.13 9.12 0.31
CA ILE A 34 -7.35 8.79 1.04
C ILE A 34 -7.98 10.08 1.55
N ASP A 35 -9.12 10.44 0.96
CA ASP A 35 -9.84 11.65 1.32
C ASP A 35 -10.75 11.42 2.54
N ARG A 36 -11.12 12.51 3.23
CA ARG A 36 -11.94 12.43 4.45
C ARG A 36 -13.30 11.78 4.20
N HIS A 37 -13.82 11.93 2.98
CA HIS A 37 -15.05 11.28 2.52
C HIS A 37 -14.88 9.76 2.34
N GLU A 38 -13.74 9.30 1.82
CA GLU A 38 -13.47 7.87 1.65
C GLU A 38 -13.32 7.19 3.01
N LEU A 39 -12.64 7.85 3.95
CA LEU A 39 -12.49 7.36 5.32
C LEU A 39 -13.86 7.22 6.02
N LEU A 40 -14.76 8.20 5.84
CA LEU A 40 -16.13 8.17 6.37
C LEU A 40 -16.97 7.04 5.77
N ASN A 41 -16.74 6.68 4.51
CA ASN A 41 -17.44 5.59 3.83
C ASN A 41 -16.98 4.21 4.34
N ILE A 42 -15.71 4.05 4.71
CA ILE A 42 -15.16 2.78 5.20
C ILE A 42 -15.54 2.47 6.65
N ILE A 43 -15.75 3.51 7.46
CA ILE A 43 -16.08 3.38 8.89
C ILE A 43 -17.60 3.16 9.11
N LYS A 44 -18.43 3.28 8.08
CA LYS A 44 -19.88 3.12 8.14
C LYS A 44 -20.31 1.66 7.96
#